data_AF-A0A9Q2NN55-F1
#
_entry.id   AF-A0A9Q2NN55-F1
#
_cell.length_a   1.000
_cell.length_b   1.000
_cell.length_c   1.000
_cell.angle_alpha   90.00
_cell.angle_beta   90.00
_cell.angle_gamma   90.00
#
_symmetry.space_group_name_H-M   'P 1'
#
loop_
_entity.id
_entity.type
_entity.pdbx_description
1 polymer ?
#
loop_
_entity_poly.entity_id
_entity_poly.type
_entity_poly.pdbx_seq_one_letter_code
_entity_poly.pdbx_strand_id
1 'polypeptide(L)'
;MSGTVNIPRTIWKDPAFKPQPFTEREAYMWIVMEASYKPRERRILNAIAHTDRGQLFVSVRFMAEAWDWSKSTVDRFLKRLEKRDIIKIKSGTGGNIITVCDYDEIQNTPDYNGTPAGQVAGQRWDTGGTPVGQQRDKPNIDSIPDEIQEQKAPDLFPETKPVPKETAHAILSEIIPPDLAKDFIEHRKSIKKPLTVLAARRVANELRLVSNPVASVNASIGNGWAGVFERNTPRAPATASPSSVDRILDRVNQRNGGGS
;
A
#
# COMPACT_ATOMS: atom_id res chain seq x y z
N MET A 1 -1.18 -25.94 -18.53
CA MET A 1 -1.84 -25.24 -19.65
C MET A 1 -1.32 -23.81 -19.66
N SER A 2 -0.64 -23.39 -20.72
CA SER A 2 -0.23 -21.99 -20.92
C SER A 2 -1.01 -21.42 -22.09
N GLY A 3 -1.76 -20.34 -21.85
CA GLY A 3 -2.51 -19.60 -22.85
C GLY A 3 -2.57 -18.13 -22.44
N THR A 4 -2.62 -17.23 -23.43
CA THR A 4 -2.75 -15.79 -23.22
C THR A 4 -4.19 -15.34 -23.48
N VAL A 5 -4.57 -14.20 -22.91
CA VAL A 5 -5.87 -13.56 -23.14
C VAL A 5 -5.65 -12.10 -23.51
N ASN A 6 -6.40 -11.65 -24.53
CA ASN A 6 -6.41 -10.24 -24.92
C ASN A 6 -7.40 -9.48 -24.03
N ILE A 7 -6.88 -8.57 -23.20
CA ILE A 7 -7.69 -7.72 -22.32
C ILE A 7 -7.58 -6.27 -22.79
N PRO A 8 -8.71 -5.55 -22.97
CA PRO A 8 -8.66 -4.15 -23.36
C PRO A 8 -8.10 -3.28 -22.24
N ARG A 9 -7.20 -2.36 -22.58
CA ARG A 9 -6.55 -1.43 -21.62
C ARG A 9 -7.54 -0.50 -20.89
N THR A 10 -8.76 -0.37 -21.43
CA THR A 10 -9.85 0.42 -20.83
C THR A 10 -10.42 -0.20 -19.56
N ILE A 11 -10.09 -1.47 -19.24
CA ILE A 11 -10.58 -2.18 -18.05
C ILE A 11 -10.31 -1.41 -16.75
N TRP A 12 -9.20 -0.67 -16.67
CA TRP A 12 -8.83 0.13 -15.50
C TRP A 12 -9.70 1.37 -15.27
N LYS A 13 -10.54 1.74 -16.25
CA LYS A 13 -11.44 2.91 -16.19
C LYS A 13 -12.92 2.52 -16.21
N ASP A 14 -13.21 1.23 -16.23
CA ASP A 14 -14.58 0.74 -16.33
C ASP A 14 -15.31 0.93 -14.98
N PRO A 15 -16.48 1.61 -14.97
CA PRO A 15 -17.23 1.88 -13.75
C PRO A 15 -17.76 0.62 -13.04
N ALA A 16 -17.76 -0.55 -13.70
CA ALA A 16 -18.16 -1.81 -13.10
C ALA A 16 -17.22 -2.25 -11.96
N PHE A 17 -15.96 -1.78 -11.94
CA PHE A 17 -14.97 -2.14 -10.94
C PHE A 17 -14.77 -1.01 -9.92
N LYS A 18 -14.87 -1.35 -8.64
CA LYS A 18 -14.59 -0.39 -7.55
C LYS A 18 -13.09 -0.12 -7.45
N PRO A 19 -12.65 1.13 -7.20
CA PRO A 19 -11.25 1.42 -6.93
C PRO A 19 -10.78 0.68 -5.67
N GLN A 20 -9.70 -0.10 -5.81
CA GLN A 20 -9.08 -0.86 -4.72
C GLN A 20 -7.55 -0.84 -4.90
N PRO A 21 -6.79 -1.00 -3.81
CA PRO A 21 -5.34 -1.18 -3.92
C PRO A 21 -5.01 -2.40 -4.77
N PHE A 22 -4.08 -2.23 -5.69
CA PHE A 22 -3.69 -3.33 -6.57
C PHE A 22 -3.00 -4.43 -5.76
N THR A 23 -3.24 -5.66 -6.17
CA THR A 23 -2.38 -6.79 -5.85
C THR A 23 -1.10 -6.73 -6.68
N GLU A 24 -0.07 -7.49 -6.29
CA GLU A 24 1.19 -7.56 -7.05
C GLU A 24 0.98 -8.05 -8.49
N ARG A 25 0.01 -8.94 -8.72
CA ARG A 25 -0.34 -9.42 -10.05
C ARG A 25 -0.99 -8.34 -10.89
N GLU A 26 -1.94 -7.58 -10.32
CA GLU A 26 -2.59 -6.46 -11.00
C GLU A 26 -1.60 -5.34 -11.34
N ALA A 27 -0.67 -5.04 -10.44
CA ALA A 27 0.41 -4.08 -10.71
C ALA A 27 1.29 -4.53 -11.90
N TYR A 28 1.64 -5.81 -11.98
CA TYR A 28 2.37 -6.33 -13.15
C TYR A 28 1.52 -6.31 -14.43
N MET A 29 0.26 -6.74 -14.37
CA MET A 29 -0.66 -6.67 -15.50
C MET A 29 -0.82 -5.24 -16.00
N TRP A 30 -0.89 -4.27 -15.09
CA TRP A 30 -0.94 -2.85 -15.40
C TRP A 30 0.34 -2.39 -16.11
N ILE A 31 1.53 -2.81 -15.66
CA ILE A 31 2.81 -2.52 -16.34
C ILE A 31 2.77 -3.01 -17.80
N VAL A 32 2.34 -4.25 -18.02
CA VAL A 32 2.23 -4.84 -19.36
C VAL A 32 1.20 -4.08 -20.22
N MET A 33 0.05 -3.71 -19.65
CA MET A 33 -0.98 -2.96 -20.38
C MET A 33 -0.57 -1.51 -20.69
N GLU A 34 0.18 -0.85 -19.81
CA GLU A 34 0.62 0.53 -20.02
C GLU A 34 1.88 0.60 -20.91
N ALA A 35 2.64 -0.49 -21.02
CA ALA A 35 3.75 -0.60 -21.96
C ALA A 35 3.30 -0.30 -23.41
N SER A 36 4.20 0.36 -24.13
CA SER A 36 3.93 0.84 -25.47
C SER A 36 3.82 -0.34 -26.43
N TYR A 37 2.71 -0.48 -27.14
CA TYR A 37 2.52 -1.54 -28.15
C TYR A 37 3.28 -1.22 -29.44
N LYS A 38 3.47 0.07 -29.73
CA LYS A 38 4.31 0.61 -30.80
C LYS A 38 5.18 1.72 -30.21
N PRO A 39 6.34 2.02 -30.82
CA PRO A 39 7.13 3.18 -30.40
C PRO A 39 6.25 4.43 -30.30
N ARG A 40 6.34 5.12 -29.16
CA ARG A 40 5.55 6.34 -28.89
C ARG A 40 6.40 7.38 -28.19
N GLU A 41 6.04 8.64 -28.43
CA GLU A 41 6.55 9.77 -27.67
C GLU A 41 5.57 10.14 -26.57
N ARG A 42 6.09 10.30 -25.36
CA ARG A 42 5.31 10.74 -24.20
C ARG A 42 5.92 12.02 -23.66
N ARG A 43 5.15 13.10 -23.69
CA ARG A 43 5.49 14.34 -23.00
C ARG A 43 5.13 14.23 -21.53
N ILE A 44 6.10 14.42 -20.64
CA ILE A 44 5.93 14.36 -19.18
C ILE A 44 6.63 15.56 -18.55
N LEU A 45 5.84 16.39 -17.84
CA LEU A 45 6.22 17.75 -17.43
C LEU A 45 6.84 18.52 -18.62
N ASN A 46 8.15 18.75 -18.56
CA ASN A 46 8.92 19.55 -19.50
C ASN A 46 9.86 18.71 -20.38
N ALA A 47 9.76 17.38 -20.33
CA ALA A 47 10.58 16.46 -21.12
C ALA A 47 9.73 15.65 -22.10
N ILE A 48 10.31 15.30 -23.25
CA ILE A 48 9.76 14.33 -24.19
C ILE A 48 10.57 13.04 -24.01
N ALA A 49 9.89 11.96 -23.63
CA ALA A 49 10.48 10.64 -23.53
C ALA A 49 10.04 9.82 -24.75
N HIS A 50 11.01 9.26 -25.48
CA HIS A 50 10.77 8.24 -26.48
C HIS A 50 10.73 6.88 -25.79
N THR A 51 9.72 6.08 -26.09
CA THR A 51 9.59 4.71 -25.58
C THR A 51 9.39 3.76 -26.74
N ASP A 52 10.19 2.70 -26.79
CA ASP A 52 10.05 1.62 -27.76
C ASP A 52 8.90 0.67 -27.40
N ARG A 53 8.60 -0.26 -28.29
CA ARG A 53 7.66 -1.35 -27.99
C ARG A 53 8.10 -2.12 -26.73
N GLY A 54 7.16 -2.45 -25.85
CA GLY A 54 7.43 -3.12 -24.59
C GLY A 54 8.02 -2.22 -23.49
N GLN A 55 8.20 -0.93 -23.77
CA GLN A 55 8.68 0.04 -22.78
C GLN A 55 7.57 0.98 -22.30
N LEU A 56 7.67 1.41 -21.05
CA LEU A 56 6.91 2.53 -20.51
C LEU A 56 7.83 3.49 -19.77
N PHE A 57 7.57 4.78 -19.92
CA PHE A 57 8.20 5.81 -19.12
C PHE A 57 7.21 6.27 -18.05
N VAL A 58 7.57 6.10 -16.78
CA VAL A 58 6.66 6.39 -15.65
C VAL A 58 7.44 6.76 -14.39
N SER A 59 6.87 7.61 -13.55
CA SER A 59 7.45 7.94 -12.24
C SER A 59 6.93 7.01 -11.14
N VAL A 60 7.75 6.78 -10.10
CA VAL A 60 7.33 6.03 -8.90
C VAL A 60 6.12 6.65 -8.23
N ARG A 61 6.01 8.00 -8.26
CA ARG A 61 4.84 8.71 -7.71
C ARG A 61 3.56 8.35 -8.48
N PHE A 62 3.62 8.34 -9.81
CA PHE A 62 2.46 8.03 -10.65
C PHE A 62 2.00 6.58 -10.45
N MET A 63 2.94 5.62 -10.38
CA MET A 63 2.60 4.22 -10.07
C MET A 63 2.00 4.05 -8.67
N ALA A 64 2.56 4.75 -7.67
CA ALA A 64 2.03 4.73 -6.30
C ALA A 64 0.57 5.20 -6.24
N GLU A 65 0.24 6.27 -6.97
CA GLU A 65 -1.13 6.78 -7.08
C GLU A 65 -2.06 5.83 -7.84
N ALA A 66 -1.60 5.28 -8.98
CA ALA A 66 -2.39 4.37 -9.79
C ALA A 66 -2.70 3.03 -9.08
N TRP A 67 -1.80 2.55 -8.23
CA TRP A 67 -1.92 1.25 -7.56
C TRP A 67 -2.44 1.35 -6.12
N ASP A 68 -2.63 2.58 -5.62
CA ASP A 68 -2.87 2.89 -4.20
C ASP A 68 -1.82 2.27 -3.26
N TRP A 69 -0.55 2.44 -3.64
CA TRP A 69 0.61 1.89 -2.92
C TRP A 69 1.50 2.99 -2.36
N SER A 70 2.24 2.67 -1.30
CA SER A 70 3.35 3.53 -0.88
C SER A 70 4.48 3.50 -1.92
N LYS A 71 5.19 4.62 -2.10
CA LYS A 71 6.39 4.68 -2.97
C LYS A 71 7.42 3.60 -2.63
N SER A 72 7.57 3.28 -1.33
CA SER A 72 8.49 2.25 -0.84
C SER A 72 8.06 0.83 -1.20
N THR A 73 6.75 0.61 -1.39
CA THR A 73 6.19 -0.67 -1.82
C THR A 73 6.44 -0.85 -3.31
N VAL A 74 6.18 0.20 -4.10
CA VAL A 74 6.47 0.22 -5.54
C VAL A 74 7.94 -0.08 -5.80
N ASP A 75 8.86 0.63 -5.14
CA ASP A 75 10.31 0.43 -5.33
C ASP A 75 10.76 -1.01 -5.01
N ARG A 76 10.26 -1.57 -3.89
CA ARG A 76 10.57 -2.97 -3.51
C ARG A 76 10.00 -3.98 -4.49
N PHE A 77 8.78 -3.75 -4.98
CA PHE A 77 8.15 -4.61 -5.98
C PHE A 77 8.93 -4.61 -7.29
N LEU A 78 9.27 -3.42 -7.79
CA LEU A 78 10.04 -3.24 -9.02
C LEU A 78 11.42 -3.90 -8.94
N LYS A 79 12.16 -3.70 -7.85
CA LYS A 79 13.46 -4.37 -7.61
C LYS A 79 13.34 -5.89 -7.60
N ARG A 80 12.23 -6.44 -7.11
CA ARG A 80 12.00 -7.89 -7.10
C ARG A 80 11.69 -8.43 -8.49
N LEU A 81 10.95 -7.69 -9.31
CA LEU A 81 10.71 -8.05 -10.71
C LEU A 81 12.00 -7.97 -11.53
N GLU A 82 12.80 -6.93 -11.31
CA GLU A 82 14.09 -6.74 -11.97
C GLU A 82 15.08 -7.85 -11.60
N LYS A 83 15.16 -8.24 -10.33
CA LYS A 83 16.00 -9.36 -9.87
C LYS A 83 15.63 -10.70 -10.53
N ARG A 84 14.39 -10.86 -10.99
CA ARG A 84 13.90 -12.07 -11.67
C ARG A 84 13.96 -11.95 -13.19
N ASP A 85 14.58 -10.89 -13.71
CA ASP A 85 14.64 -10.58 -15.15
C ASP A 85 13.26 -10.47 -15.82
N ILE A 86 12.21 -10.19 -15.05
CA ILE A 86 10.85 -9.98 -15.59
C ILE A 86 10.75 -8.60 -16.25
N ILE A 87 11.42 -7.61 -15.66
CA ILE A 87 11.53 -6.24 -16.18
C ILE A 87 12.97 -5.75 -16.09
N LYS A 88 13.32 -4.73 -16.86
CA LYS A 88 14.56 -3.95 -16.71
C LYS A 88 14.23 -2.49 -16.46
N ILE A 89 14.95 -1.85 -15.54
CA ILE A 89 14.66 -0.47 -15.16
C ILE A 89 15.87 0.40 -15.50
N LYS A 90 15.62 1.49 -16.22
CA LYS A 90 16.59 2.57 -16.41
C LYS A 90 16.04 3.83 -15.76
N SER A 91 16.67 4.26 -14.67
CA SER A 91 16.33 5.52 -14.01
C SER A 91 16.98 6.69 -14.73
N GLY A 92 16.23 7.77 -14.92
CA GLY A 92 16.73 9.01 -15.51
C GLY A 92 16.10 10.24 -14.88
N THR A 93 16.51 11.42 -15.33
CA THR A 93 15.95 12.70 -14.87
C THR A 93 14.48 12.79 -15.25
N GLY A 94 13.59 12.71 -14.26
CA GLY A 94 12.14 12.84 -14.43
C GLY A 94 11.32 11.56 -14.37
N GLY A 95 11.94 10.37 -14.39
CA GLY A 95 11.19 9.11 -14.32
C GLY A 95 12.04 7.85 -14.56
N ASN A 96 11.36 6.71 -14.62
CA ASN A 96 11.94 5.42 -14.94
C ASN A 96 11.45 4.96 -16.32
N ILE A 97 12.37 4.49 -17.16
CA ILE A 97 12.04 3.67 -18.32
C ILE A 97 12.03 2.21 -17.84
N ILE A 98 10.85 1.60 -17.83
CA ILE A 98 10.66 0.19 -17.51
C ILE A 98 10.51 -0.54 -18.84
N THR A 99 11.31 -1.60 -19.05
CA THR A 99 11.22 -2.50 -20.21
C THR A 99 10.70 -3.85 -19.72
N VAL A 100 9.63 -4.37 -20.34
CA VAL A 100 9.13 -5.73 -20.07
C VAL A 100 9.92 -6.71 -20.95
N CYS A 101 10.61 -7.69 -20.36
CA CYS A 101 11.56 -8.54 -21.09
C CYS A 101 10.88 -9.41 -22.16
N ASP A 102 9.82 -10.13 -21.81
CA ASP A 102 9.12 -11.06 -22.71
C ASP A 102 7.84 -10.45 -23.29
N TYR A 103 7.85 -9.13 -23.53
CA TYR A 103 6.64 -8.41 -23.94
C TYR A 103 6.02 -8.97 -25.21
N ASP A 104 6.86 -9.30 -26.19
CA ASP A 104 6.42 -9.85 -27.47
C ASP A 104 5.82 -11.24 -27.30
N GLU A 105 6.34 -12.10 -26.41
CA GLU A 105 5.73 -13.40 -26.15
C GLU A 105 4.37 -13.29 -25.46
N ILE A 106 4.20 -12.27 -24.61
CA ILE A 106 2.95 -12.02 -23.87
C ILE A 106 1.87 -11.38 -24.77
N GLN A 107 2.27 -10.55 -25.76
CA GLN A 107 1.36 -9.73 -26.56
C GLN A 107 1.30 -10.12 -28.04
N ASN A 108 2.15 -11.02 -28.52
CA ASN A 108 1.97 -11.61 -29.82
C ASN A 108 0.86 -12.65 -29.74
N THR A 109 -0.17 -12.44 -30.53
CA THR A 109 -1.11 -13.50 -30.87
C THR A 109 -0.34 -14.59 -31.61
N PRO A 110 -0.45 -15.88 -31.25
CA PRO A 110 -0.23 -16.91 -32.26
C PRO A 110 -1.19 -16.60 -33.41
N ASP A 111 -0.73 -16.66 -34.66
CA ASP A 111 -1.47 -16.27 -35.86
C ASP A 111 -2.88 -16.86 -35.86
N TYR A 112 -3.83 -16.09 -35.32
CA TYR A 112 -5.24 -16.42 -35.38
C TYR A 112 -5.69 -15.94 -36.75
N ASN A 113 -5.45 -16.79 -37.75
CA ASN A 113 -6.12 -16.71 -39.03
C ASN A 113 -7.61 -16.58 -38.74
N GLY A 114 -8.13 -15.36 -38.87
CA GLY A 114 -9.51 -15.06 -38.53
C GLY A 114 -10.44 -16.01 -39.26
N THR A 115 -11.29 -16.72 -38.52
CA THR A 115 -12.50 -17.28 -39.10
C THR A 115 -13.34 -16.10 -39.59
N PRO A 116 -13.69 -16.02 -40.88
CA PRO A 116 -14.47 -14.91 -41.40
C PRO A 116 -15.85 -14.92 -40.74
N ALA A 117 -16.37 -13.72 -40.50
CA ALA A 117 -17.70 -13.48 -39.99
C ALA A 117 -18.74 -14.34 -40.73
N GLY A 118 -19.47 -15.16 -39.98
CA GLY A 118 -20.57 -15.99 -40.45
C GLY A 118 -21.53 -16.24 -39.29
N GLN A 119 -22.79 -15.85 -39.50
CA GLN A 119 -23.95 -15.87 -38.59
C GLN A 119 -24.15 -17.25 -37.91
N VAL A 120 -24.83 -17.41 -36.77
CA VAL A 120 -26.27 -17.19 -36.58
C VAL A 120 -26.68 -17.15 -35.11
N ALA A 121 -27.79 -16.47 -34.90
CA ALA A 121 -28.50 -16.25 -33.65
C ALA A 121 -28.98 -17.54 -32.95
N GLY A 122 -29.06 -17.42 -31.62
CA GLY A 122 -30.14 -17.96 -30.80
C GLY A 122 -29.87 -19.29 -30.12
N GLN A 123 -29.71 -19.26 -28.79
CA GLN A 123 -30.32 -20.22 -27.85
C GLN A 123 -30.63 -19.43 -26.55
N ARG A 124 -31.87 -18.96 -26.38
CA ARG A 124 -33.01 -19.61 -25.71
C ARG A 124 -32.78 -19.73 -24.20
N TRP A 125 -33.37 -18.80 -23.45
CA TRP A 125 -33.53 -18.90 -22.00
C TRP A 125 -34.70 -19.83 -21.75
N ASP A 126 -34.44 -21.03 -21.24
CA ASP A 126 -35.51 -21.90 -20.79
C ASP A 126 -35.94 -21.49 -19.39
N THR A 127 -37.06 -20.78 -19.37
CA THR A 127 -37.92 -20.54 -18.22
C THR A 127 -38.62 -21.85 -17.86
N GLY A 128 -38.48 -22.30 -16.61
CA GLY A 128 -39.49 -23.15 -15.96
C GLY A 128 -38.95 -24.33 -15.16
N GLY A 129 -39.04 -24.23 -13.83
CA GLY A 129 -39.14 -25.41 -12.96
C GLY A 129 -38.40 -25.30 -11.62
N THR A 130 -38.96 -24.59 -10.65
CA THR A 130 -38.63 -24.78 -9.23
C THR A 130 -39.53 -25.86 -8.65
N PRO A 131 -39.00 -26.80 -7.86
CA PRO A 131 -39.63 -27.07 -6.58
C PRO A 131 -38.62 -27.00 -5.41
N VAL A 132 -39.00 -26.13 -4.48
CA VAL A 132 -38.81 -26.11 -3.03
C VAL A 132 -37.79 -27.10 -2.41
N GLY A 133 -36.84 -26.51 -1.69
CA GLY A 133 -36.51 -26.94 -0.32
C GLY A 133 -35.18 -27.66 -0.12
N GLN A 134 -34.22 -26.96 0.49
CA GLN A 134 -33.53 -27.42 1.71
C GLN A 134 -32.54 -26.36 2.21
N GLN A 135 -32.79 -25.85 3.42
CA GLN A 135 -31.79 -25.24 4.28
C GLN A 135 -30.62 -26.21 4.48
N ARG A 136 -29.38 -25.73 4.40
CA ARG A 136 -28.28 -26.34 5.16
C ARG A 136 -27.34 -25.28 5.72
N ASP A 137 -26.98 -25.56 6.96
CA ASP A 137 -26.35 -24.74 7.96
C ASP A 137 -24.89 -24.37 7.67
N LYS A 138 -24.44 -23.30 8.35
CA LYS A 138 -23.04 -22.90 8.48
C LYS A 138 -22.25 -23.99 9.21
N PRO A 139 -21.04 -24.37 8.77
CA PRO A 139 -20.14 -25.10 9.64
C PRO A 139 -19.29 -24.13 10.47
N ASN A 140 -19.48 -24.22 11.78
CA ASN A 140 -18.51 -23.91 12.83
C ASN A 140 -17.45 -25.02 12.82
N ILE A 141 -16.16 -24.67 12.85
CA ILE A 141 -15.08 -25.62 13.14
C ILE A 141 -14.16 -24.94 14.16
N ASP A 142 -14.57 -25.04 15.42
CA ASP A 142 -13.67 -25.05 16.56
C ASP A 142 -13.40 -26.51 16.95
N SER A 143 -12.14 -26.80 17.29
CA SER A 143 -11.58 -28.06 17.81
C SER A 143 -11.29 -29.10 16.72
N ILE A 144 -10.10 -29.69 16.58
CA ILE A 144 -9.34 -30.62 17.47
C ILE A 144 -7.97 -30.88 16.76
N PRO A 145 -6.86 -31.42 17.34
CA PRO A 145 -6.20 -31.29 18.64
C PRO A 145 -4.69 -30.90 18.53
N ASP A 146 -4.04 -30.74 19.69
CA ASP A 146 -2.58 -30.78 19.86
C ASP A 146 -1.94 -32.13 19.44
N GLU A 147 -0.70 -32.02 18.95
CA GLU A 147 0.39 -33.00 19.02
C GLU A 147 0.45 -34.17 18.00
N ILE A 148 1.29 -34.05 16.94
CA ILE A 148 2.19 -35.12 16.45
C ILE A 148 3.50 -34.52 15.89
N GLN A 149 4.54 -34.62 16.73
CA GLN A 149 5.93 -35.04 16.53
C GLN A 149 6.71 -34.81 15.21
N GLU A 150 7.90 -34.27 15.44
CA GLU A 150 9.07 -34.02 14.60
C GLU A 150 9.69 -35.29 13.98
N GLN A 151 9.90 -35.30 12.66
CA GLN A 151 10.83 -36.22 11.99
C GLN A 151 11.68 -35.50 10.93
N LYS A 152 12.99 -35.76 11.03
CA LYS A 152 14.14 -35.09 10.42
C LYS A 152 14.44 -35.62 9.01
N ALA A 153 14.82 -34.74 8.07
CA ALA A 153 15.45 -35.06 6.78
C ALA A 153 16.70 -34.18 6.58
N PRO A 154 17.72 -34.62 5.81
CA PRO A 154 19.13 -34.42 6.16
C PRO A 154 19.76 -33.09 5.72
N ASP A 155 20.82 -32.73 6.46
CA ASP A 155 21.70 -31.56 6.35
C ASP A 155 22.34 -31.38 4.97
N LEU A 156 22.21 -30.18 4.40
CA LEU A 156 22.89 -29.79 3.15
C LEU A 156 23.49 -28.38 3.17
N PHE A 157 23.61 -27.72 4.34
CA PHE A 157 24.30 -26.42 4.41
C PHE A 157 25.15 -26.32 5.69
N PRO A 158 26.46 -26.04 5.58
CA PRO A 158 27.37 -26.02 6.72
C PRO A 158 27.09 -24.84 7.65
N GLU A 159 27.15 -25.12 8.95
CA GLU A 159 26.92 -24.17 10.05
C GLU A 159 27.82 -22.92 9.96
N THR A 160 27.22 -21.74 9.90
CA THR A 160 27.88 -20.49 10.28
C THR A 160 27.27 -19.96 11.57
N LYS A 161 28.14 -19.76 12.57
CA LYS A 161 27.91 -19.30 13.97
C LYS A 161 27.04 -18.03 14.11
N PRO A 162 26.47 -17.74 15.31
CA PRO A 162 25.19 -17.04 15.47
C PRO A 162 25.30 -15.52 15.40
N VAL A 163 24.32 -14.90 14.73
CA VAL A 163 24.11 -13.44 14.73
C VAL A 163 23.06 -13.09 15.81
N PRO A 164 23.23 -12.05 16.65
CA PRO A 164 22.36 -11.79 17.79
C PRO A 164 20.88 -11.52 17.42
N LYS A 165 19.96 -12.16 18.15
CA LYS A 165 18.50 -12.00 18.03
C LYS A 165 18.07 -10.63 18.58
N GLU A 166 18.09 -9.58 17.76
CA GLU A 166 17.40 -8.35 18.11
C GLU A 166 15.88 -8.58 18.17
N THR A 167 15.31 -8.51 19.37
CA THR A 167 13.86 -8.65 19.58
C THR A 167 13.18 -7.28 19.61
N ALA A 168 11.91 -7.22 19.22
CA ALA A 168 11.10 -6.00 19.31
C ALA A 168 11.07 -5.40 20.73
N HIS A 169 11.13 -6.27 21.75
CA HIS A 169 11.21 -5.89 23.16
C HIS A 169 12.53 -5.18 23.49
N ALA A 170 13.67 -5.70 23.01
CA ALA A 170 14.98 -5.09 23.24
C ALA A 170 15.08 -3.67 22.63
N ILE A 171 14.49 -3.47 21.45
CA ILE A 171 14.49 -2.16 20.76
C ILE A 171 13.65 -1.12 21.50
N LEU A 172 12.49 -1.52 22.04
CA LEU A 172 11.62 -0.59 22.77
C LEU A 172 12.13 -0.32 24.19
N SER A 173 12.75 -1.32 24.84
CA SER A 173 13.32 -1.19 26.20
C SER A 173 14.50 -0.21 26.27
N GLU A 174 15.06 0.20 25.13
CA GLU A 174 16.08 1.26 25.06
C GLU A 174 15.48 2.65 25.36
N ILE A 175 14.18 2.86 25.12
CA ILE A 175 13.54 4.19 25.15
C ILE A 175 12.43 4.29 26.19
N ILE A 176 11.77 3.19 26.51
CA ILE A 176 10.70 3.09 27.51
C ILE A 176 11.00 1.98 28.53
N PRO A 177 10.38 2.00 29.73
CA PRO A 177 10.54 0.92 30.69
C PRO A 177 10.23 -0.45 30.09
N PRO A 178 10.99 -1.51 30.45
CA PRO A 178 10.85 -2.83 29.84
C PRO A 178 9.45 -3.42 30.05
N ASP A 179 8.82 -3.16 31.20
CA ASP A 179 7.46 -3.61 31.49
C ASP A 179 6.45 -2.97 30.51
N LEU A 180 6.58 -1.67 30.27
CA LEU A 180 5.72 -0.95 29.33
C LEU A 180 5.95 -1.39 27.87
N ALA A 181 7.19 -1.75 27.52
CA ALA A 181 7.49 -2.34 26.21
C ALA A 181 6.80 -3.70 26.03
N LYS A 182 6.74 -4.52 27.09
CA LYS A 182 6.02 -5.79 27.07
C LYS A 182 4.52 -5.57 26.93
N ASP A 183 3.93 -4.66 27.71
CA ASP A 183 2.50 -4.33 27.67
C ASP A 183 2.08 -3.83 26.27
N PHE A 184 2.91 -3.01 25.63
CA PHE A 184 2.64 -2.55 24.27
C PHE A 184 2.69 -3.68 23.23
N ILE A 185 3.61 -4.64 23.37
CA ILE A 185 3.69 -5.82 22.50
C ILE A 185 2.48 -6.73 22.68
N GLU A 186 2.04 -6.93 23.92
CA GLU A 186 0.84 -7.71 24.24
C GLU A 186 -0.42 -7.03 23.70
N HIS A 187 -0.55 -5.71 23.85
CA HIS A 187 -1.61 -4.92 23.23
C HIS A 187 -1.63 -5.07 21.70
N ARG A 188 -0.46 -5.01 21.05
CA ARG A 188 -0.35 -5.22 19.60
C ARG A 188 -0.79 -6.62 19.16
N LYS A 189 -0.58 -7.65 20.00
CA LYS A 189 -1.12 -9.00 19.77
C LYS A 189 -2.64 -9.04 19.95
N SER A 190 -3.18 -8.37 20.97
CA SER A 190 -4.63 -8.38 21.25
C SER A 190 -5.44 -7.67 20.15
N ILE A 191 -4.91 -6.62 19.53
CA ILE A 191 -5.52 -5.97 18.34
C ILE A 191 -5.24 -6.70 17.01
N LYS A 192 -4.73 -7.94 17.05
CA LYS A 192 -4.37 -8.80 15.88
C LYS A 192 -3.37 -8.15 14.91
N LYS A 193 -2.50 -7.26 15.40
CA LYS A 193 -1.44 -6.59 14.61
C LYS A 193 -0.07 -6.75 15.29
N PRO A 194 0.49 -7.98 15.34
CA PRO A 194 1.74 -8.24 16.06
C PRO A 194 2.87 -7.32 15.59
N LEU A 195 3.70 -6.89 16.53
CA LEU A 195 4.78 -5.96 16.27
C LEU A 195 5.98 -6.71 15.68
N THR A 196 6.34 -6.41 14.43
CA THR A 196 7.58 -6.91 13.82
C THR A 196 8.78 -6.09 14.28
N VAL A 197 10.00 -6.65 14.21
CA VAL A 197 11.25 -5.96 14.63
C VAL A 197 11.41 -4.61 13.92
N LEU A 198 11.12 -4.55 12.62
CA LEU A 198 11.17 -3.30 11.84
C LEU A 198 10.10 -2.28 12.28
N ALA A 199 8.91 -2.75 12.66
CA ALA A 199 7.87 -1.89 13.21
C ALA A 199 8.28 -1.34 14.59
N ALA A 200 8.93 -2.15 15.43
CA ALA A 200 9.49 -1.71 16.71
C ALA A 200 10.54 -0.61 16.53
N ARG A 201 11.44 -0.73 15.53
CA ARG A 201 12.41 0.33 15.19
C ARG A 201 11.76 1.64 14.75
N ARG A 202 10.64 1.57 14.03
CA ARG A 202 9.89 2.77 13.62
C ARG A 202 9.21 3.44 14.81
N VAL A 203 8.56 2.64 15.66
CA VAL A 203 7.96 3.13 16.92
C VAL A 203 9.04 3.74 17.82
N ALA A 204 10.22 3.11 17.93
CA ALA A 204 11.36 3.66 18.66
C ALA A 204 11.82 5.02 18.10
N ASN A 205 11.91 5.18 16.78
CA ASN A 205 12.25 6.47 16.18
C ASN A 205 11.17 7.54 16.43
N GLU A 206 9.89 7.18 16.42
CA GLU A 206 8.81 8.11 16.77
C GLU A 206 8.85 8.48 18.26
N LEU A 207 9.07 7.51 19.15
CA LEU A 207 9.22 7.76 20.58
C LEU A 207 10.38 8.72 20.90
N ARG A 208 11.46 8.71 20.11
CA ARG A 208 12.57 9.66 20.26
C ARG A 208 12.21 11.10 19.90
N LEU A 209 11.19 11.29 19.05
CA LEU A 209 10.71 12.61 18.64
C LEU A 209 9.64 13.16 19.59
N VAL A 210 9.05 12.29 20.40
CA VAL A 210 7.95 12.64 21.30
C VAL A 210 8.47 13.25 22.60
N SER A 211 7.87 14.36 23.04
CA SER A 211 8.26 15.05 24.29
C SER A 211 8.11 14.18 25.56
N ASN A 212 7.11 13.29 25.59
CA ASN A 212 6.92 12.31 26.68
C ASN A 212 6.59 10.90 26.12
N PRO A 213 7.61 10.05 25.92
CA PRO A 213 7.45 8.72 25.32
C PRO A 213 6.52 7.80 26.12
N VAL A 214 6.61 7.83 27.46
CA VAL A 214 5.82 6.97 28.35
C VAL A 214 4.33 7.34 28.29
N ALA A 215 4.01 8.63 28.36
CA ALA A 215 2.62 9.09 28.27
C ALA A 215 1.98 8.77 26.92
N SER A 216 2.78 8.82 25.85
CA SER A 216 2.31 8.52 24.49
C SER A 216 1.99 7.02 24.33
N VAL A 217 2.83 6.12 24.82
CA VAL A 217 2.56 4.66 24.79
C VAL A 217 1.35 4.30 25.65
N ASN A 218 1.24 4.87 26.86
CA ASN A 218 0.06 4.66 27.72
C ASN A 218 -1.23 5.12 27.04
N ALA A 219 -1.19 6.26 26.33
CA ALA A 219 -2.33 6.74 25.55
C ALA A 219 -2.66 5.81 24.37
N SER A 220 -1.65 5.27 23.68
CA SER A 220 -1.87 4.31 22.60
C SER A 220 -2.51 3.01 23.08
N ILE A 221 -2.09 2.49 24.23
CA ILE A 221 -2.70 1.30 24.84
C ILE A 221 -4.13 1.62 25.29
N GLY A 222 -4.33 2.74 26.01
CA GLY A 222 -5.64 3.14 26.53
C GLY A 222 -6.69 3.43 25.45
N ASN A 223 -6.26 3.94 24.28
CA ASN A 223 -7.14 4.24 23.15
C ASN A 223 -7.25 3.10 22.11
N GLY A 224 -6.57 1.96 22.32
CA GLY A 224 -6.57 0.86 21.37
C GLY A 224 -5.83 1.16 20.05
N TRP A 225 -4.89 2.09 20.06
CA TRP A 225 -4.20 2.55 18.87
C TRP A 225 -2.98 1.70 18.54
N ALA A 226 -2.82 1.41 17.25
CA ALA A 226 -1.68 0.65 16.73
C ALA A 226 -0.38 1.47 16.68
N GLY A 227 -0.46 2.81 16.72
CA GLY A 227 0.66 3.75 16.61
C GLY A 227 0.76 4.66 17.85
N VAL A 228 1.88 5.37 17.94
CA VAL A 228 2.24 6.25 19.07
C VAL A 228 2.16 7.69 18.59
N PHE A 229 1.40 8.53 19.30
CA PHE A 229 1.11 9.90 18.87
C PHE A 229 1.28 10.89 20.01
N GLU A 230 1.75 12.09 19.70
CA GLU A 230 1.71 13.20 20.65
C GLU A 230 0.27 13.66 20.87
N ARG A 231 -0.14 13.78 22.14
CA ARG A 231 -1.29 14.63 22.44
C ARG A 231 -0.88 16.04 22.07
N ASN A 232 -1.55 16.61 21.08
CA ASN A 232 -1.55 18.04 20.84
C ASN A 232 -1.98 18.68 22.16
N THR A 233 -1.03 19.22 22.93
CA THR A 233 -1.36 20.03 24.11
C THR A 233 -2.36 21.07 23.63
N PRO A 234 -3.53 21.23 24.29
CA PRO A 234 -4.46 22.28 23.91
C PRO A 234 -3.66 23.56 23.80
N ARG A 235 -3.62 24.15 22.60
CA ARG A 235 -3.05 25.48 22.39
C ARG A 235 -3.67 26.35 23.47
N ALA A 236 -2.84 26.98 24.31
CA ALA A 236 -3.31 27.94 25.31
C ALA A 236 -4.37 28.83 24.65
N PRO A 237 -5.54 29.04 25.28
CA PRO A 237 -6.63 29.77 24.64
C PRO A 237 -6.06 31.06 24.10
N ALA A 238 -6.19 31.24 22.78
CA ALA A 238 -5.70 32.44 22.12
C ALA A 238 -6.28 33.62 22.91
N THR A 239 -5.43 34.39 23.56
CA THR A 239 -5.84 35.63 24.19
C THR A 239 -6.53 36.42 23.09
N ALA A 240 -7.84 36.61 23.26
CA ALA A 240 -8.68 37.26 22.27
C ALA A 240 -8.02 38.61 21.95
N SER A 241 -7.44 38.71 20.76
CA SER A 241 -6.99 39.99 20.26
C SER A 241 -8.25 40.85 20.14
N PRO A 242 -8.28 42.05 20.74
CA PRO A 242 -9.50 42.85 20.76
C PRO A 242 -9.98 43.04 19.34
N SER A 243 -11.28 42.85 19.16
CA SER A 243 -11.89 42.78 17.83
C SER A 243 -11.60 44.08 17.08
N SER A 244 -11.62 44.03 15.74
CA SER A 244 -11.39 45.22 14.92
C SER A 244 -12.38 46.35 15.23
N VAL A 245 -13.50 46.05 15.89
CA VAL A 245 -14.50 47.01 16.36
C VAL A 245 -14.03 47.74 17.64
N ASP A 246 -13.39 47.02 18.57
CA ASP A 246 -12.82 47.61 19.79
C ASP A 246 -11.68 48.59 19.46
N ARG A 247 -10.87 48.27 18.43
CA ARG A 247 -9.83 49.18 17.93
C ARG A 247 -10.37 50.45 17.27
N ILE A 248 -11.60 50.42 16.76
CA ILE A 248 -12.27 51.57 16.15
C ILE A 248 -12.87 52.47 17.25
N LEU A 249 -13.46 51.87 18.29
CA LEU A 249 -14.03 52.62 19.42
C LEU A 249 -12.97 53.34 20.25
N ASP A 250 -11.81 52.71 20.50
CA ASP A 250 -10.68 53.37 21.18
C ASP A 250 -10.12 54.56 20.40
N ARG A 251 -10.14 54.48 19.06
CA ARG A 251 -9.62 55.55 18.18
C ARG A 251 -10.59 56.73 18.06
N VAL A 252 -11.89 56.50 18.28
CA VAL A 252 -12.92 57.56 18.32
C VAL A 252 -12.91 58.26 19.70
N ASN A 253 -12.74 57.52 20.79
CA ASN A 253 -12.70 58.12 22.13
C ASN A 253 -11.45 59.01 22.36
N GLN A 254 -10.31 58.70 21.74
CA GLN A 254 -9.10 59.53 21.82
C GLN A 254 -9.20 60.84 21.01
N ARG A 255 -10.14 60.96 20.07
CA ARG A 255 -10.34 62.20 19.28
C ARG A 255 -11.28 63.20 19.94
N ASN A 256 -12.16 62.75 20.83
CA ASN A 256 -13.19 63.61 21.45
C ASN A 256 -12.82 64.11 22.86
N GLY A 257 -11.68 63.72 23.42
CA GLY A 257 -11.22 64.12 24.76
C GLY A 257 -10.24 65.30 24.80
N GLY A 258 -10.02 66.00 23.68
CA GLY A 258 -9.05 67.09 23.55
C GLY A 258 -9.68 68.42 23.13
N GLY A 259 -10.64 68.90 23.91
CA GLY A 259 -11.23 70.22 23.74
C GLY A 259 -11.79 70.69 25.08
N SER A 260 -11.08 71.65 25.68
CA SER A 260 -11.52 72.46 26.82
C SER A 260 -12.84 73.16 26.58
#